data_AF-A0A1V4UPR5-F1
#
_entry.id   AF-A0A1V4UPR5-F1
#
_cell.length_a   1.000
_cell.length_b   1.000
_cell.length_c   1.000
_cell.angle_alpha   90.00
_cell.angle_beta   90.00
_cell.angle_gamma   90.00
#
_symmetry.space_group_name_H-M   'P 1'
#
loop_
_entity.id
_entity.type
_entity.pdbx_description
1 polymer ?
#
loop_
_entity_poly.entity_id
_entity_poly.type
_entity_poly.pdbx_seq_one_letter_code
_entity_poly.pdbx_strand_id
1 'polypeptide(L)'
;MFMNHPERAFSFREIRSEDELVEAMFNHKWPLCYSFYHKKLLYLSDGDSEDSPEYAVVTIDRTEGRFGVHGREVGRIKPASMLAAELPSFIQEMNSGRYRSESPVRVVAEPKWHHRCQLCGLEGEL
;
A
#
# COMPACT_ATOMS: atom_id res chain seq x y z
N MET A 1 -1.56 1.67 -15.86
CA MET A 1 -0.43 0.88 -15.32
C MET A 1 -1.05 -0.20 -14.46
N PHE A 2 -0.58 -1.43 -14.53
CA PHE A 2 -1.13 -2.51 -13.72
C PHE A 2 -0.27 -2.66 -12.45
N MET A 3 -0.88 -3.16 -11.38
CA MET A 3 -0.14 -3.62 -10.21
C MET A 3 0.89 -4.67 -10.59
N ASN A 4 2.04 -4.65 -9.92
CA ASN A 4 3.11 -5.62 -10.14
C ASN A 4 2.72 -6.99 -9.57
N HIS A 5 2.06 -7.00 -8.41
CA HIS A 5 1.74 -8.19 -7.62
C HIS A 5 0.24 -8.29 -7.25
N PRO A 6 -0.69 -8.31 -8.22
CA PRO A 6 -2.13 -8.37 -7.94
C PRO A 6 -2.56 -9.67 -7.23
N GLU A 7 -1.77 -10.73 -7.34
CA GLU A 7 -1.99 -12.03 -6.69
C GLU A 7 -1.56 -12.07 -5.22
N ARG A 8 -0.78 -11.09 -4.75
CA ARG A 8 -0.31 -11.01 -3.37
C ARG A 8 -1.49 -10.73 -2.45
N ALA A 9 -1.58 -11.48 -1.35
CA ALA A 9 -2.45 -11.12 -0.24
C ALA A 9 -1.71 -10.12 0.65
N PHE A 10 -2.27 -8.93 0.81
CA PHE A 10 -1.67 -7.84 1.55
C PHE A 10 -2.21 -7.82 2.98
N SER A 11 -1.34 -7.82 3.98
CA SER A 11 -1.72 -7.37 5.32
C SER A 11 -1.77 -5.85 5.35
N PHE A 12 -2.77 -5.25 5.98
CA PHE A 12 -2.78 -3.82 6.23
C PHE A 12 -2.86 -3.48 7.73
N ARG A 13 -2.18 -2.39 8.10
CA ARG A 13 -2.35 -1.69 9.37
C ARG A 13 -3.01 -0.35 9.10
N GLU A 14 -4.02 0.00 9.90
CA GLU A 14 -4.58 1.34 9.90
C GLU A 14 -3.58 2.32 10.53
N ILE A 15 -3.29 3.41 9.81
CA ILE A 15 -2.47 4.53 10.25
C ILE A 15 -3.34 5.78 10.27
N ARG A 16 -3.33 6.50 11.41
CA ARG A 16 -4.29 7.58 11.66
C ARG A 16 -3.76 8.97 11.28
N SER A 17 -2.45 9.17 11.31
CA SER A 17 -1.83 10.44 10.90
C SER A 17 -1.06 10.30 9.59
N GLU A 18 -0.96 11.41 8.86
CA GLU A 18 -0.16 11.50 7.64
C GLU A 18 1.34 11.34 7.95
N ASP A 19 1.81 11.98 9.01
CA ASP A 19 3.20 11.88 9.46
C ASP A 19 3.61 10.44 9.81
N GLU A 20 2.74 9.68 10.47
CA GLU A 20 2.99 8.26 10.78
C GLU A 20 3.07 7.43 9.48
N LEU A 21 2.28 7.78 8.45
CA LEU A 21 2.32 7.08 7.17
C LEU A 21 3.64 7.36 6.43
N VAL A 22 4.06 8.63 6.42
CA VAL A 22 5.35 9.05 5.82
C VAL A 22 6.51 8.34 6.54
N GLU A 23 6.52 8.40 7.87
CA GLU A 23 7.53 7.72 8.70
C GLU A 23 7.56 6.21 8.39
N ALA A 24 6.39 5.57 8.35
CA ALA A 24 6.28 4.15 8.04
C ALA A 24 6.86 3.79 6.66
N MET A 25 6.62 4.62 5.65
CA MET A 25 7.04 4.32 4.27
C MET A 25 8.52 4.59 4.00
N PHE A 26 9.12 5.56 4.68
CA PHE A 26 10.49 6.03 4.38
C PHE A 26 11.54 5.55 5.36
N ASN A 27 11.18 5.34 6.63
CA ASN A 27 12.15 5.12 7.71
C ASN A 27 12.09 3.71 8.31
N HIS A 28 11.18 2.85 7.81
CA HIS A 28 11.03 1.48 8.29
C HIS A 28 11.08 0.46 7.15
N LYS A 29 11.72 -0.68 7.43
CA LYS A 29 11.70 -1.87 6.58
C LYS A 29 10.53 -2.76 7.00
N TRP A 30 9.73 -3.20 6.05
CA TRP A 30 8.57 -4.06 6.30
C TRP A 30 8.58 -5.30 5.42
N PRO A 31 7.95 -6.40 5.86
CA PRO A 31 7.73 -7.56 5.00
C PRO A 31 6.97 -7.20 3.72
N LEU A 32 7.23 -7.91 2.64
CA LEU A 32 6.63 -7.64 1.32
C LEU A 32 5.09 -7.63 1.30
N CYS A 33 4.42 -8.35 2.20
CA CYS A 33 2.95 -8.30 2.30
C CYS A 33 2.42 -7.12 3.15
N TYR A 34 3.29 -6.36 3.83
CA TYR A 34 2.88 -5.34 4.81
C TYR A 34 2.51 -4.05 4.11
N SER A 35 1.29 -3.59 4.35
CA SER A 35 0.66 -2.45 3.70
C SER A 35 -0.03 -1.56 4.72
N PHE A 36 -0.54 -0.42 4.26
CA PHE A 36 -1.19 0.56 5.12
C PHE A 36 -2.58 0.92 4.64
N TYR A 37 -3.45 1.26 5.59
CA TYR A 37 -4.73 1.89 5.32
C TYR A 37 -4.75 3.25 5.99
N HIS A 38 -5.02 4.31 5.22
CA HIS A 38 -5.13 5.66 5.75
C HIS A 38 -6.33 6.37 5.12
N LYS A 39 -7.22 6.87 5.98
CA LYS A 39 -8.52 7.48 5.66
C LYS A 39 -9.43 6.56 4.86
N LYS A 40 -9.26 6.50 3.53
CA LYS A 40 -10.08 5.72 2.59
C LYS A 40 -9.26 5.01 1.51
N LEU A 41 -7.94 5.07 1.61
CA LEU A 41 -7.02 4.53 0.61
C LEU A 41 -6.18 3.42 1.23
N LEU A 42 -5.93 2.40 0.43
CA LEU A 42 -4.95 1.37 0.69
C LEU A 42 -3.63 1.78 0.04
N TYR A 43 -2.52 1.54 0.74
CA TYR A 43 -1.16 1.75 0.27
C TYR A 43 -0.48 0.38 0.31
N LEU A 44 -0.61 -0.35 -0.79
CA LEU A 44 -0.24 -1.75 -0.92
C LEU A 44 1.25 -1.85 -1.26
N SER A 45 2.02 -2.60 -0.48
CA SER A 45 3.46 -2.83 -0.76
C SER A 45 3.62 -3.72 -1.98
N ASP A 46 3.67 -3.07 -3.14
CA ASP A 46 3.69 -3.66 -4.49
C ASP A 46 5.13 -3.71 -5.06
N GLY A 47 6.13 -3.60 -4.19
CA GLY A 47 7.55 -3.75 -4.52
C GLY A 47 8.01 -5.21 -4.54
N ASP A 48 9.16 -5.41 -5.19
CA ASP A 48 9.85 -6.70 -5.30
C ASP A 48 10.81 -6.96 -4.14
N SER A 49 11.26 -5.91 -3.43
CA SER A 49 12.23 -6.01 -2.34
C SER A 49 11.88 -5.07 -1.20
N GLU A 50 12.19 -5.50 0.01
CA GLU A 50 12.00 -4.77 1.25
C GLU A 50 13.02 -3.62 1.41
N ASP A 51 14.17 -3.72 0.73
CA ASP A 51 15.19 -2.67 0.68
C ASP A 51 14.88 -1.60 -0.39
N SER A 52 13.92 -1.86 -1.27
CA SER A 52 13.44 -0.90 -2.27
C SER A 52 11.92 -0.93 -2.33
N PRO A 53 11.25 -0.46 -1.26
CA PRO A 53 9.80 -0.55 -1.18
C PRO A 53 9.13 0.30 -2.26
N GLU A 54 7.97 -0.16 -2.74
CA GLU A 54 7.10 0.58 -3.64
C GLU A 54 5.65 0.35 -3.21
N TYR A 55 4.87 1.42 -3.16
CA TYR A 55 3.48 1.35 -2.71
C TYR A 55 2.51 1.75 -3.82
N ALA A 56 1.61 0.84 -4.18
CA ALA A 56 0.45 1.15 -5.01
C ALA A 56 -0.65 1.76 -4.15
N VAL A 57 -1.15 2.94 -4.52
CA VAL A 57 -2.26 3.61 -3.84
C VAL A 57 -3.56 3.19 -4.50
N VAL A 58 -4.45 2.58 -3.72
CA VAL A 58 -5.66 1.91 -4.21
C VAL A 58 -6.91 2.45 -3.51
N THR A 59 -7.93 2.79 -4.29
CA THR A 59 -9.28 3.08 -3.77
C THR A 59 -10.01 1.79 -3.40
N ILE A 60 -10.96 1.88 -2.48
CA ILE A 60 -11.90 0.80 -2.19
C ILE A 60 -13.25 1.18 -2.80
N ASP A 61 -13.54 0.68 -4.00
CA ASP A 61 -14.82 0.97 -4.67
C ASP A 61 -15.91 0.02 -4.16
N ARG A 62 -15.57 -1.26 -3.94
CA ARG A 62 -16.41 -2.23 -3.23
C ARG A 62 -15.56 -3.37 -2.66
N THR A 63 -16.11 -4.09 -1.68
CA THR A 63 -15.51 -5.31 -1.13
C THR A 63 -16.20 -6.56 -1.68
N GLU A 64 -15.46 -7.67 -1.75
CA GLU A 64 -15.96 -8.98 -2.15
C GLU A 64 -15.47 -10.05 -1.16
N GLY A 65 -16.40 -10.90 -0.70
CA GLY A 65 -16.09 -11.88 0.34
C GLY A 65 -15.61 -11.22 1.63
N ARG A 66 -14.67 -11.86 2.33
CA ARG A 66 -14.18 -11.38 3.63
C ARG A 66 -13.11 -10.28 3.50
N PHE A 67 -12.25 -10.38 2.50
CA PHE A 67 -11.04 -9.54 2.35
C PHE A 67 -10.75 -9.09 0.91
N GLY A 68 -11.60 -9.46 -0.06
CA GLY A 68 -11.43 -9.03 -1.44
C GLY A 68 -11.79 -7.55 -1.59
N VAL A 69 -11.00 -6.84 -2.39
CA VAL A 69 -11.18 -5.43 -2.71
C VAL A 69 -11.22 -5.28 -4.22
N HIS A 70 -12.28 -4.65 -4.73
CA HIS A 70 -12.34 -4.12 -6.08
C HIS A 70 -12.14 -2.61 -5.98
N GLY A 71 -11.19 -2.09 -6.74
CA GLY A 71 -10.79 -0.71 -6.64
C GLY A 71 -10.09 -0.21 -7.89
N ARG A 72 -9.42 0.93 -7.74
CA ARG A 72 -8.56 1.51 -8.77
C ARG A 72 -7.21 1.86 -8.16
N GLU A 73 -6.14 1.48 -8.85
CA GLU A 73 -4.82 2.07 -8.61
C GLU A 73 -4.86 3.51 -9.10
N VAL A 74 -4.59 4.44 -8.18
CA VAL A 74 -4.71 5.89 -8.40
C VAL A 74 -3.38 6.64 -8.31
N GLY A 75 -2.34 5.97 -7.84
CA GLY A 75 -0.99 6.53 -7.75
C GLY A 75 0.01 5.52 -7.20
N ARG A 76 1.30 5.90 -7.25
CA ARG A 76 2.40 5.12 -6.72
C ARG A 76 3.34 5.97 -5.90
N ILE A 77 3.90 5.38 -4.86
CA ILE A 77 4.93 5.97 -4.02
C ILE A 77 6.16 5.08 -4.09
N LYS A 78 7.29 5.68 -4.48
CA LYS A 78 8.60 5.00 -4.52
C LYS A 78 9.55 5.80 -3.63
N PRO A 79 9.73 5.44 -2.36
CA PRO A 79 10.62 6.17 -1.44
C PRO A 79 12.03 6.37 -1.98
N ALA A 80 12.56 5.42 -2.76
CA ALA A 80 13.88 5.53 -3.38
C ALA A 80 14.00 6.63 -4.45
N SER A 81 12.89 7.09 -5.03
CA SER A 81 12.87 8.11 -6.10
C SER A 81 12.03 9.34 -5.76
N MET A 82 11.64 9.51 -4.50
CA MET A 82 10.80 10.61 -4.03
C MET A 82 11.38 11.23 -2.77
N LEU A 83 11.13 12.52 -2.54
CA LEU A 83 11.48 13.13 -1.26
C LEU A 83 10.34 12.92 -0.26
N ALA A 84 10.67 12.56 0.99
CA ALA A 84 9.66 12.40 2.05
C ALA A 84 8.79 13.65 2.25
N ALA A 85 9.35 14.84 2.03
CA ALA A 85 8.63 16.12 2.13
C ALA A 85 7.57 16.34 1.03
N GLU A 86 7.64 15.61 -0.09
CA GLU A 86 6.65 15.69 -1.18
C GLU A 86 5.43 14.80 -0.90
N LEU A 87 5.60 13.76 -0.07
CA LEU A 87 4.58 12.76 0.18
C LEU A 87 3.31 13.31 0.85
N PRO A 88 3.36 14.23 1.85
CA PRO A 88 2.18 14.88 2.41
C PRO A 88 1.24 15.47 1.34
N SER A 89 1.78 16.27 0.43
CA SER A 89 1.01 16.90 -0.65
C SER A 89 0.38 15.86 -1.57
N PHE A 90 1.14 14.81 -1.91
CA PHE A 90 0.64 13.70 -2.71
C PHE A 90 -0.51 12.95 -2.02
N ILE A 91 -0.38 12.60 -0.73
CA ILE A 91 -1.42 11.94 0.07
C ILE A 91 -2.71 12.78 0.09
N GLN A 92 -2.57 14.10 0.26
CA GLN A 92 -3.71 15.02 0.27
C GLN A 92 -4.41 15.08 -1.09
N GLU A 93 -3.66 15.14 -2.20
CA GLU A 93 -4.21 15.05 -3.56
C GLU A 93 -5.01 13.77 -3.76
N MET A 94 -4.43 12.60 -3.42
CA MET A 94 -5.10 11.32 -3.58
C MET A 94 -6.36 11.22 -2.70
N ASN A 95 -6.31 11.64 -1.44
CA ASN A 95 -7.48 11.62 -0.57
C ASN A 95 -8.58 12.59 -1.01
N SER A 96 -8.24 13.67 -1.72
CA SER A 96 -9.20 14.60 -2.30
C SER A 96 -9.86 14.10 -3.61
N GLY A 97 -9.41 12.95 -4.14
CA GLY A 97 -9.94 12.40 -5.39
C GLY A 97 -9.30 12.97 -6.66
N ARG A 98 -8.21 13.74 -6.54
CA ARG A 98 -7.47 14.30 -7.69
C ARG A 98 -6.50 13.27 -8.25
N TYR A 99 -7.03 12.22 -8.86
CA TYR A 99 -6.24 11.12 -9.43
C TYR A 99 -5.66 11.49 -10.79
N ARG A 100 -4.40 11.10 -11.03
CA ARG A 100 -3.73 11.35 -12.34
C ARG A 100 -3.94 10.20 -13.33
N SER A 101 -4.24 9.02 -12.81
CA SER A 101 -4.53 7.81 -13.59
C SER A 101 -5.39 6.90 -12.76
N GLU A 102 -6.22 6.09 -13.41
CA GLU A 102 -7.12 5.17 -12.72
C GLU A 102 -7.13 3.84 -13.45
N SER A 103 -6.47 2.84 -12.89
CA SER A 103 -6.43 1.49 -13.47
C SER A 103 -7.18 0.54 -12.55
N PRO A 104 -8.20 -0.21 -13.03
CA PRO A 104 -8.97 -1.09 -12.17
C PRO A 104 -8.10 -2.22 -11.60
N VAL A 105 -8.30 -2.54 -10.33
CA VAL A 105 -7.57 -3.58 -9.61
C VAL A 105 -8.51 -4.47 -8.81
N ARG A 106 -8.09 -5.71 -8.61
CA ARG A 106 -8.70 -6.67 -7.69
C ARG A 106 -7.60 -7.27 -6.84
N VAL A 107 -7.70 -7.11 -5.53
CA VAL A 107 -6.67 -7.53 -4.57
C VAL A 107 -7.31 -8.16 -3.33
N VAL A 108 -6.50 -8.85 -2.53
CA VAL A 108 -6.88 -9.31 -1.20
C VAL A 108 -6.15 -8.46 -0.17
N ALA A 109 -6.88 -7.78 0.71
CA ALA A 109 -6.32 -6.94 1.77
C ALA A 109 -6.92 -7.33 3.13
N GLU A 110 -6.08 -7.83 4.03
CA GLU A 110 -6.47 -8.40 5.32
C GLU A 110 -5.92 -7.56 6.49
N PRO A 111 -6.67 -7.36 7.58
CA PRO A 111 -6.11 -6.73 8.77
C PRO A 111 -4.88 -7.48 9.29
N LYS A 112 -3.82 -6.76 9.69
CA LYS A 112 -2.54 -7.38 10.07
C LYS A 112 -2.65 -8.48 11.15
N TRP A 113 -3.56 -8.33 12.11
CA TRP A 113 -3.79 -9.31 13.19
C TRP A 113 -4.40 -10.64 12.70
N HIS A 114 -4.94 -10.69 11.49
CA HIS A 114 -5.52 -11.88 10.88
C HIS A 114 -4.60 -12.52 9.83
N HIS A 115 -3.62 -11.78 9.32
CA HIS A 115 -2.88 -12.16 8.12
C HIS A 115 -1.64 -13.01 8.43
N ARG A 116 -1.48 -14.12 7.69
CA ARG A 116 -0.28 -14.95 7.69
C ARG A 116 -0.03 -15.53 6.30
N CYS A 117 1.08 -15.14 5.69
CA CYS A 117 1.54 -15.71 4.42
C CYS A 117 3.06 -15.93 4.45
N GLN A 118 3.62 -16.45 3.35
CA GLN A 118 5.06 -16.68 3.20
C GLN A 118 5.87 -15.37 3.19
N LEU A 119 5.24 -14.25 2.84
CA LEU A 119 5.84 -12.92 2.76
C LEU A 119 5.66 -12.09 4.05
N CYS A 120 5.26 -12.73 5.16
CA CYS A 120 5.10 -12.06 6.45
C CYS A 120 6.40 -11.86 7.23
N GLY A 121 7.47 -12.58 6.88
CA GLY A 121 8.82 -12.41 7.44
C GLY A 121 9.69 -11.54 6.54
N LEU A 122 10.79 -11.01 7.08
CA LEU A 122 11.76 -10.25 6.30
C LEU A 122 12.69 -11.17 5.50
N GLU A 123 13.20 -10.68 4.37
CA GLU A 123 14.24 -11.34 3.60
C GLU A 123 15.49 -11.55 4.48
N GLY A 124 15.93 -12.80 4.61
CA GLY A 124 17.09 -13.18 5.44
C GLY A 124 16.78 -13.60 6.88
N GLU A 125 15.52 -13.62 7.29
CA GLU A 125 15.08 -14.19 8.58
C GLU A 125 14.65 -15.68 8.49
N LEU A 126 14.90 -16.34 7.35
CA LEU A 126 14.60 -17.75 7.07
C LEU A 126 15.83 -18.65 7.19
#